data_AF-A0A936EL75-F1
#
_entry.id   AF-A0A936EL75-F1
#
_cell.length_a   1.000
_cell.length_b   1.000
_cell.length_c   1.000
_cell.angle_alpha   90.00
_cell.angle_beta   90.00
_cell.angle_gamma   90.00
#
_symmetry.space_group_name_H-M   'P 1'
#
loop_
_entity.id
_entity.type
_entity.pdbx_description
1 polymer ?
#
loop_
_entity_poly.entity_id
_entity_poly.type
_entity_poly.pdbx_seq_one_letter_code
_entity_poly.pdbx_strand_id
1 'polypeptide(L)' 'MTGIVIDKKKYVLIPEKDYKALQKKAALKTKAVKTFTIDEARAYSKKLIRKWAEK' A
#
# COMPACT_ATOMS: atom_id res chain seq x y z
N MET A 1 19.32 8.70 -7.14
CA MET A 1 19.30 8.36 -5.70
C MET A 1 20.73 8.37 -5.23
N THR A 2 21.17 9.46 -4.60
CA THR A 2 22.58 9.69 -4.30
C THR A 2 22.86 9.18 -2.89
N GLY A 3 23.68 8.13 -2.79
CA GLY A 3 24.11 7.57 -1.52
C GLY A 3 25.28 8.37 -0.96
N ILE A 4 25.16 8.86 0.26
CA ILE A 4 26.22 9.57 0.97
C ILE A 4 26.61 8.71 2.17
N VAL A 5 27.91 8.43 2.33
CA VAL A 5 28.43 7.71 3.51
C VAL A 5 29.16 8.72 4.38
N ILE A 6 28.59 9.04 5.54
CA ILE A 6 29.24 9.87 6.56
C ILE A 6 29.40 8.98 7.80
N ASP A 7 30.61 8.90 8.31
CA ASP A 7 30.91 8.30 9.61
C ASP A 7 30.40 6.85 9.78
N LYS A 8 30.69 6.00 8.77
CA LYS A 8 30.24 4.59 8.65
C LYS A 8 28.72 4.37 8.60
N LYS A 9 27.91 5.43 8.52
CA LYS A 9 26.45 5.36 8.35
C LYS A 9 26.07 5.68 6.91
N LYS A 10 25.09 4.95 6.38
CA LYS A 10 24.57 5.13 5.02
C LYS A 10 23.41 6.12 5.06
N TYR A 11 23.56 7.24 4.36
CA TYR A 11 22.54 8.25 4.16
C TYR A 11 22.08 8.26 2.71
N VAL A 12 20.81 8.61 2.50
CA VAL A 12 20.24 8.75 1.16
C VAL A 12 19.70 10.16 1.04
N LEU A 13 20.23 10.91 0.07
CA LEU A 13 19.67 12.22 -0.27
C LEU A 13 18.44 12.00 -1.14
N ILE A 14 17.27 12.45 -0.67
CA ILE A 14 16.01 12.41 -1.41
C ILE A 14 15.35 13.79 -1.45
N PRO A 15 14.68 14.16 -2.55
CA PRO A 15 13.86 15.36 -2.60
C PRO A 15 12.75 15.35 -1.55
N GLU A 16 12.36 16.53 -1.06
CA GLU A 16 11.36 16.67 0.00
C GLU A 16 9.99 16.05 -0.36
N LYS A 17 9.61 16.11 -1.65
CA LYS A 17 8.39 15.48 -2.17
C LYS A 17 8.38 13.96 -1.94
N ASP A 18 9.52 13.31 -2.21
CA ASP A 18 9.67 11.87 -2.07
C ASP A 18 9.76 11.46 -0.60
N TYR A 19 10.39 12.29 0.23
CA TYR A 19 10.42 12.10 1.68
C TYR A 19 9.01 12.11 2.29
N LYS A 20 8.18 13.10 1.93
CA LYS A 20 6.78 13.18 2.39
C LYS A 20 5.96 11.97 1.92
N ALA A 21 6.18 11.50 0.70
CA ALA A 21 5.51 10.30 0.19
C ALA A 21 5.91 9.02 0.97
N LEU A 22 7.19 8.87 1.30
CA LEU A 22 7.69 7.77 2.12
C LEU A 22 7.18 7.83 3.55
N GLN A 23 7.14 9.02 4.16
CA GLN A 23 6.58 9.22 5.49
C GLN A 23 5.10 8.84 5.53
N LYS A 24 4.31 9.25 4.53
CA LYS A 24 2.89 8.87 4.40
C LYS A 24 2.71 7.35 4.26
N LYS A 25 3.57 6.69 3.46
CA LYS A 25 3.58 5.23 3.32
C LYS A 25 3.94 4.51 4.62
N ALA A 26 4.92 5.02 5.37
CA ALA A 26 5.33 4.45 6.65
C ALA A 26 4.28 4.65 7.76
N ALA A 27 3.56 5.79 7.74
CA ALA A 27 2.48 6.08 8.68
C ALA A 27 1.22 5.22 8.46
N LEU A 28 0.99 4.73 7.24
CA LEU A 28 -0.04 3.75 6.94
C LEU A 28 0.31 2.41 7.60
N LYS A 29 -0.25 2.16 8.79
CA LYS A 29 -0.08 0.90 9.55
C LYS A 29 -0.61 -0.34 8.80
N THR A 30 -1.48 -0.13 7.82
CA THR A 30 -2.07 -1.19 6.99
C THR A 30 -1.39 -1.23 5.63
N LYS A 31 -0.93 -2.42 5.22
CA LYS A 31 -0.48 -2.67 3.86
C LYS A 31 -1.60 -2.27 2.90
N ALA A 32 -1.26 -1.69 1.74
CA ALA A 32 -2.23 -1.41 0.70
C ALA A 32 -2.96 -2.71 0.33
N VAL A 33 -4.20 -2.85 0.80
CA VAL A 33 -5.04 -3.99 0.47
C VAL A 33 -5.48 -3.77 -0.98
N LYS A 34 -5.44 -4.83 -1.80
CA LYS A 34 -6.03 -4.79 -3.13
C LYS A 34 -7.51 -4.44 -2.98
N THR A 35 -7.86 -3.21 -3.33
CA THR A 35 -9.24 -2.78 -3.43
C THR A 35 -9.80 -3.29 -4.75
N PHE A 36 -10.94 -3.98 -4.68
CA PHE A 36 -11.69 -4.35 -5.87
C PHE A 36 -12.18 -3.10 -6.58
N THR A 37 -12.24 -3.17 -7.91
CA THR A 37 -13.09 -2.26 -8.68
C THR A 37 -14.56 -2.50 -8.33
N ILE A 38 -15.45 -1.55 -8.65
CA ILE A 38 -16.88 -1.63 -8.30
C ILE A 38 -17.51 -2.90 -8.88
N ASP A 39 -17.15 -3.26 -10.10
CA ASP A 39 -17.70 -4.44 -10.78
C ASP A 39 -17.19 -5.74 -10.17
N GLU A 40 -15.90 -5.82 -9.85
CA GLU A 40 -15.32 -6.96 -9.12
C GLU A 40 -15.95 -7.12 -7.73
N ALA A 41 -16.20 -6.02 -7.02
CA ALA A 41 -16.84 -6.05 -5.72
C ALA A 41 -18.28 -6.58 -5.80
N ARG A 42 -19.05 -6.19 -6.83
CA ARG A 42 -20.41 -6.69 -7.09
C ARG A 42 -20.42 -8.18 -7.46
N ALA A 43 -19.46 -8.62 -8.28
CA ALA A 43 -19.35 -10.02 -8.64
C ALA A 43 -18.98 -10.88 -7.42
N TYR A 44 -18.01 -10.42 -6.64
CA TYR A 44 -17.55 -11.11 -5.43
C TYR A 44 -18.66 -11.18 -4.37
N SER A 45 -19.41 -10.10 -4.14
CA SER A 45 -20.53 -10.11 -3.18
C SER A 45 -21.64 -11.08 -3.58
N LYS A 46 -22.06 -11.09 -4.85
CA LYS A 46 -23.05 -12.05 -5.35
C LYS A 46 -22.60 -13.50 -5.19
N LYS A 47 -21.31 -13.78 -5.43
CA LYS A 47 -20.73 -15.11 -5.22
C LYS A 47 -20.82 -15.55 -3.75
N LEU A 48 -20.50 -14.65 -2.81
CA LEU A 48 -20.61 -14.93 -1.38
C LEU A 48 -22.06 -15.15 -0.94
N ILE A 49 -23.01 -14.37 -1.45
CA ILE A 49 -24.44 -14.54 -1.15
C ILE A 49 -24.93 -15.91 -1.61
N ARG A 50 -24.55 -16.35 -2.82
CA ARG A 50 -24.91 -17.70 -3.31
C ARG A 50 -24.34 -18.80 -2.43
N LYS A 51 -23.06 -18.70 -2.07
CA LYS A 51 -22.41 -19.65 -1.15
C LYS A 51 -23.08 -19.70 0.23
N TRP A 52 -23.60 -18.56 0.71
CA TRP A 52 -24.35 -18.51 1.96
C TRP A 52 -25.73 -19.16 1.83
N ALA A 53 -26.43 -18.93 0.72
CA ALA A 53 -27.75 -19.51 0.46
C ALA A 53 -27.72 -21.04 0.19
N GLU A 54 -26.57 -21.59 -0.19
CA GLU A 54 -26.35 -23.03 -0.35
C GLU A 54 -26.11 -23.75 0.99
N LYS A 55 -26.12 -23.03 2.12
CA LYS A 55 -25.89 -23.55 3.47
C LYS A 55 -27.20 -23.67 4.25
#